data_AF-A0A958VDP6-F1
#
_entry.id   AF-A0A958VDP6-F1
#
_cell.length_a   1.000
_cell.length_b   1.000
_cell.length_c   1.000
_cell.angle_alpha   90.00
_cell.angle_beta   90.00
_cell.angle_gamma   90.00
#
_symmetry.space_group_name_H-M   'P 1'
#
loop_
_entity.id
_entity.type
_entity.pdbx_description
1 polymer ?
#
loop_
_entity_poly.entity_id
_entity_poly.type
_entity_poly.pdbx_seq_one_letter_code
_entity_poly.pdbx_strand_id
1 'polypeptide(L)'
;MLVRVFILLGFFYSLNLSSQTIRPGFDVKEMYDLLNMSAHQFDQEKWKEVKDLPELPKGYELVYRAKDSGLKNSWDLFTNGKKAVISIRGSVGALDSWLENFHAGMIPANGKLVLPDSTTFQYKLADHPKALVHAGWTYGMGSMAKDILDKIQNYYQQGYRDFYLVGFSQGAGIVQLLDSYLHYLPENKIPKDIRLKTYAFACPKPGNSFFSLDYGLINRGGWEFRIINMEDWVPHVPFSVQKVMDMPENNPFVGIKKAFKSLKPLQRMVLKGIYNKLNRKVNAASNQFTKVMGTLVGKFIGKRYPDLKIEAYAASFDYCAAGTSVILTSAEVPDSLSATRKIFFHHMPNMYLKRVKHDFKLDY
;
A
#
# COMPACT_ATOMS: atom_id res chain seq x y z
N MET A 1 29.94 -14.35 -68.14
CA MET A 1 29.86 -14.89 -66.77
C MET A 1 29.50 -13.75 -65.84
N LEU A 2 28.25 -13.72 -65.37
CA LEU A 2 27.69 -12.69 -64.49
C LEU A 2 28.09 -12.97 -63.05
N VAL A 3 28.73 -12.02 -62.38
CA VAL A 3 28.67 -11.92 -60.91
C VAL A 3 28.45 -10.45 -60.56
N ARG A 4 27.18 -10.06 -60.44
CA ARG A 4 26.76 -8.83 -59.79
C ARG A 4 26.76 -9.09 -58.28
N VAL A 5 27.75 -8.60 -57.56
CA VAL A 5 27.72 -8.57 -56.09
C VAL A 5 26.93 -7.34 -55.66
N PHE A 6 25.65 -7.52 -55.34
CA PHE A 6 24.85 -6.53 -54.63
C PHE A 6 25.32 -6.51 -53.17
N ILE A 7 26.08 -5.48 -52.78
CA ILE A 7 26.30 -5.16 -51.37
C ILE A 7 25.04 -4.44 -50.87
N LEU A 8 24.10 -5.23 -50.36
CA LEU A 8 23.00 -4.74 -49.54
C LEU A 8 23.58 -4.35 -48.17
N LEU A 9 24.02 -3.10 -48.04
CA LEU A 9 24.29 -2.45 -46.76
C LEU A 9 22.96 -2.41 -45.98
N GLY A 10 22.76 -3.43 -45.15
CA GLY A 10 21.67 -3.50 -44.19
C GLY A 10 21.79 -2.36 -43.19
N PHE A 11 21.10 -1.26 -43.49
CA PHE A 11 20.70 -0.25 -42.53
C PHE A 11 19.73 -0.93 -41.54
N PHE A 12 20.28 -1.66 -40.56
CA PHE A 12 19.56 -1.93 -39.33
C PHE A 12 19.45 -0.57 -38.61
N TYR A 13 18.46 0.23 -39.02
CA TYR A 13 17.84 1.17 -38.12
C TYR A 13 17.33 0.35 -36.95
N SER A 14 18.12 0.30 -35.88
CA SER A 14 17.64 0.01 -34.54
C SER A 14 16.62 1.11 -34.22
N LEU A 15 15.39 0.90 -34.67
CA LEU A 15 14.22 1.58 -34.17
C LEU A 15 14.22 1.29 -32.67
N ASN A 16 14.68 2.26 -31.89
CA ASN A 16 14.48 2.27 -30.45
C ASN A 16 12.97 2.38 -30.22
N LEU A 17 12.27 1.25 -30.32
CA LEU A 17 10.95 1.03 -29.75
C LEU A 17 11.11 1.01 -28.22
N SER A 18 11.50 2.15 -27.65
CA SER A 18 11.46 2.36 -26.20
C SER A 18 10.01 2.58 -25.81
N SER A 19 9.24 1.49 -25.76
CA SER A 19 7.91 1.48 -25.13
C SER A 19 8.01 1.77 -23.62
N GLN A 20 9.20 1.60 -23.04
CA GLN A 20 9.45 1.84 -21.63
C GLN A 20 10.14 3.19 -21.38
N THR A 21 9.42 4.06 -20.72
CA THR A 21 9.72 5.47 -20.44
C THR A 21 9.73 5.79 -18.95
N ILE A 22 9.04 5.00 -18.11
CA ILE A 22 9.14 5.10 -16.64
C ILE A 22 10.57 4.74 -16.23
N ARG A 23 11.13 5.56 -15.33
CA ARG A 23 12.48 5.41 -14.78
C ARG A 23 12.44 5.26 -13.26
N PRO A 24 13.39 4.52 -12.66
CA PRO A 24 13.58 4.56 -11.22
C PRO A 24 13.96 5.97 -10.74
N GLY A 25 13.76 6.23 -9.46
CA GLY A 25 14.06 7.50 -8.80
C GLY A 25 12.83 8.37 -8.61
N PHE A 26 12.88 9.28 -7.64
CA PHE A 26 11.76 10.16 -7.33
C PHE A 26 11.62 11.23 -8.41
N ASP A 27 10.40 11.40 -8.92
CA ASP A 27 10.03 12.48 -9.83
C ASP A 27 8.81 13.24 -9.28
N VAL A 28 8.97 14.55 -9.13
CA VAL A 28 7.97 15.45 -8.55
C VAL A 28 6.76 15.64 -9.47
N LYS A 29 6.97 15.63 -10.79
CA LYS A 29 5.89 15.79 -11.76
C LYS A 29 5.05 14.51 -11.79
N GLU A 30 5.69 13.34 -11.79
CA GLU A 30 4.99 12.06 -11.64
C GLU A 30 4.18 12.05 -10.35
N MET A 31 4.77 12.45 -9.22
CA MET A 31 4.05 12.55 -7.94
C MET A 31 2.82 13.46 -8.03
N TYR A 32 2.99 14.68 -8.56
CA TYR A 32 1.89 15.65 -8.65
C TYR A 32 0.77 15.15 -9.57
N ASP A 33 1.11 14.65 -10.76
CA ASP A 33 0.13 14.17 -11.74
C ASP A 33 -0.64 12.95 -11.20
N LEU A 34 0.05 12.00 -10.56
CA LEU A 34 -0.54 10.80 -9.97
C LEU A 34 -1.45 11.13 -8.79
N LEU A 35 -1.02 12.04 -7.90
CA LEU A 35 -1.86 12.52 -6.80
C LEU A 35 -3.12 13.19 -7.33
N ASN A 36 -2.99 14.03 -8.36
CA ASN A 36 -4.13 14.71 -8.96
C ASN A 36 -5.15 13.71 -9.54
N MET A 37 -4.68 12.71 -10.30
CA MET A 37 -5.56 11.63 -10.80
C MET A 37 -6.25 10.86 -9.65
N SER A 38 -5.52 10.50 -8.60
CA SER A 38 -6.10 9.80 -7.44
C SER A 38 -7.14 10.65 -6.69
N ALA A 39 -6.93 11.97 -6.62
CA ALA A 39 -7.88 12.89 -6.00
C ALA A 39 -9.25 12.93 -6.71
N HIS A 40 -9.30 12.66 -8.01
CA HIS A 40 -10.56 12.62 -8.79
C HIS A 40 -11.45 11.41 -8.49
N GLN A 41 -10.99 10.49 -7.63
CA GLN A 41 -11.83 9.40 -7.11
C GLN A 41 -12.68 9.82 -5.90
N PHE A 42 -12.41 10.99 -5.30
CA PHE A 42 -13.15 11.49 -4.16
C PHE A 42 -14.51 12.06 -4.58
N ASP A 43 -15.51 11.83 -3.74
CA ASP A 43 -16.86 12.38 -3.88
C ASP A 43 -16.83 13.90 -3.56
N GLN A 44 -16.78 14.72 -4.62
CA GLN A 44 -16.67 16.18 -4.51
C GLN A 44 -17.94 16.85 -3.97
N GLU A 45 -19.09 16.17 -4.02
CA GLU A 45 -20.33 16.68 -3.42
C GLU A 45 -20.26 16.60 -1.90
N LYS A 46 -19.72 15.50 -1.37
CA LYS A 46 -19.56 15.27 0.07
C LYS A 46 -18.38 16.01 0.68
N TRP A 47 -17.27 16.11 -0.05
CA TRP A 47 -16.03 16.72 0.44
C TRP A 47 -15.74 18.03 -0.29
N LYS A 48 -16.24 19.13 0.26
CA LYS A 48 -16.07 20.47 -0.35
C LYS A 48 -14.60 20.86 -0.50
N GLU A 49 -13.72 20.30 0.31
CA GLU A 49 -12.28 20.50 0.29
C GLU A 49 -11.63 20.01 -1.03
N VAL A 50 -12.27 19.07 -1.75
CA VAL A 50 -11.81 18.59 -3.06
C VAL A 50 -12.63 19.14 -4.24
N LYS A 51 -13.40 20.23 -4.05
CA LYS A 51 -14.16 20.84 -5.15
C LYS A 51 -13.32 21.61 -6.16
N ASP A 52 -12.15 22.09 -5.73
CA ASP A 52 -11.25 22.89 -6.57
C ASP A 52 -10.01 22.07 -6.95
N LEU A 53 -10.23 20.82 -7.39
CA LEU A 53 -9.13 20.00 -7.91
C LEU A 53 -8.65 20.58 -9.24
N PRO A 54 -7.33 20.53 -9.51
CA PRO A 54 -6.81 20.86 -10.83
C PRO A 54 -7.44 19.96 -11.90
N GLU A 55 -7.49 20.43 -13.15
CA GLU A 55 -7.86 19.54 -14.26
C GLU A 55 -6.93 18.32 -14.32
N LEU A 56 -7.43 17.22 -14.89
CA LEU A 56 -6.63 16.02 -15.11
C LEU A 56 -5.35 16.36 -15.89
N PRO A 57 -4.20 15.76 -15.54
CA PRO A 57 -2.94 16.07 -16.20
C PRO A 57 -3.02 15.84 -17.72
N LYS A 58 -2.47 16.78 -18.50
CA LYS A 58 -2.56 16.77 -19.96
C LYS A 58 -2.13 15.42 -20.57
N GLY A 59 -3.00 14.86 -21.41
CA GLY A 59 -2.77 13.61 -22.15
C GLY A 59 -3.12 12.35 -21.36
N TYR A 60 -3.50 12.45 -20.09
CA TYR A 60 -4.09 11.34 -19.36
C TYR A 60 -5.61 11.31 -19.55
N GLU A 61 -6.12 10.13 -19.90
CA GLU A 61 -7.55 9.90 -20.09
C GLU A 61 -8.03 8.76 -19.17
N LEU A 62 -9.16 8.95 -18.49
CA LEU A 62 -9.82 7.89 -17.73
C LEU A 62 -10.49 6.92 -18.70
N VAL A 63 -9.91 5.73 -18.87
CA VAL A 63 -10.40 4.72 -19.83
C VAL A 63 -11.22 3.63 -19.16
N TYR A 64 -11.14 3.48 -17.84
CA TYR A 64 -11.92 2.52 -17.08
C TYR A 64 -12.08 2.93 -15.62
N ARG A 65 -13.27 2.69 -15.06
CA ARG A 65 -13.58 2.79 -13.63
C ARG A 65 -14.30 1.52 -13.20
N ALA A 66 -13.73 0.81 -12.23
CA ALA A 66 -14.33 -0.41 -11.71
C ALA A 66 -15.58 -0.11 -10.87
N LYS A 67 -16.54 -1.02 -10.91
CA LYS A 67 -17.65 -1.02 -9.95
C LYS A 67 -17.12 -1.29 -8.53
N ASP A 68 -17.92 -0.94 -7.52
CA ASP A 68 -17.62 -1.31 -6.14
C ASP A 68 -17.43 -2.83 -6.00
N SER A 69 -16.37 -3.23 -5.32
CA SER A 69 -16.06 -4.62 -4.99
C SER A 69 -15.67 -4.77 -3.51
N GLY A 70 -15.93 -5.94 -2.94
CA GLY A 70 -15.63 -6.21 -1.54
C GLY A 70 -16.25 -5.20 -0.57
N LEU A 71 -15.44 -4.65 0.33
CA LEU A 71 -15.82 -3.65 1.34
C LEU A 71 -15.86 -2.22 0.76
N LYS A 72 -16.48 -2.05 -0.42
CA LYS A 72 -16.57 -0.78 -1.15
C LYS A 72 -15.22 -0.27 -1.70
N ASN A 73 -14.38 -1.17 -2.19
CA ASN A 73 -13.21 -0.82 -2.98
C ASN A 73 -13.55 -0.59 -4.45
N SER A 74 -12.78 0.25 -5.13
CA SER A 74 -12.86 0.49 -6.57
C SER A 74 -11.50 1.01 -7.03
N TRP A 75 -11.28 1.01 -8.34
CA TRP A 75 -10.06 1.50 -8.95
C TRP A 75 -10.34 2.08 -10.33
N ASP A 76 -9.47 3.00 -10.76
CA ASP A 76 -9.51 3.68 -12.05
C ASP A 76 -8.28 3.31 -12.87
N LEU A 77 -8.45 3.23 -14.19
CA LEU A 77 -7.37 3.11 -15.15
C LEU A 77 -7.29 4.39 -15.99
N PHE A 78 -6.13 5.03 -15.97
CA PHE A 78 -5.82 6.12 -16.90
C PHE A 78 -4.75 5.70 -17.89
N THR A 79 -4.74 6.29 -19.08
CA THR A 79 -3.69 6.06 -20.09
C THR A 79 -3.15 7.35 -20.65
N ASN A 80 -1.86 7.36 -20.97
CA ASN A 80 -1.19 8.43 -21.72
C ASN A 80 -0.09 7.80 -22.60
N GLY A 81 -0.32 7.75 -23.91
CA GLY A 81 0.56 7.03 -24.84
C GLY A 81 0.61 5.53 -24.51
N LYS A 82 1.79 5.00 -24.17
CA LYS A 82 2.00 3.60 -23.73
C LYS A 82 2.22 3.46 -22.22
N LYS A 83 1.86 4.48 -21.44
CA LYS A 83 1.81 4.46 -19.98
C LYS A 83 0.37 4.22 -19.52
N ALA A 84 0.22 3.40 -18.50
CA ALA A 84 -1.03 3.19 -17.78
C ALA A 84 -0.88 3.59 -16.30
N VAL A 85 -1.98 4.01 -15.67
CA VAL A 85 -2.03 4.36 -14.24
C VAL A 85 -3.19 3.61 -13.63
N ILE A 86 -2.88 2.76 -12.66
CA ILE A 86 -3.86 2.04 -11.84
C ILE A 86 -4.01 2.84 -10.54
N SER A 87 -5.15 3.52 -10.38
CA SER A 87 -5.45 4.33 -9.19
C SER A 87 -6.45 3.63 -8.28
N ILE A 88 -5.99 3.24 -7.10
CA ILE A 88 -6.82 2.59 -6.09
C ILE A 88 -7.52 3.64 -5.23
N ARG A 89 -8.85 3.52 -5.15
CA ARG A 89 -9.69 4.46 -4.39
C ARG A 89 -9.41 4.35 -2.89
N GLY A 90 -9.38 5.50 -2.22
CA GLY A 90 -9.37 5.58 -0.76
C GLY A 90 -10.73 5.27 -0.12
N SER A 91 -10.85 5.51 1.18
CA SER A 91 -12.10 5.25 1.89
C SER A 91 -13.23 6.15 1.42
N VAL A 92 -14.44 5.61 1.42
CA VAL A 92 -15.68 6.36 1.15
C VAL A 92 -16.53 6.47 2.41
N GLY A 93 -17.52 7.37 2.41
CA GLY A 93 -18.45 7.59 3.53
C GLY A 93 -19.44 6.45 3.77
N ALA A 94 -19.05 5.19 3.57
CA ALA A 94 -19.85 4.00 3.79
C ALA A 94 -19.27 3.18 4.95
N LEU A 95 -20.14 2.60 5.79
CA LEU A 95 -19.73 1.78 6.94
C LEU A 95 -18.77 0.66 6.54
N ASP A 96 -19.07 -0.03 5.43
CA ASP A 96 -18.26 -1.17 4.96
C ASP A 96 -16.82 -0.75 4.63
N SER A 97 -16.63 0.42 4.01
CA SER A 97 -15.31 0.99 3.71
C SER A 97 -14.53 1.32 4.99
N TRP A 98 -15.19 1.85 6.01
CA TRP A 98 -14.55 2.11 7.29
C TRP A 98 -14.22 0.85 8.07
N LEU A 99 -15.10 -0.16 8.03
CA LEU A 99 -14.86 -1.46 8.65
C LEU A 99 -13.60 -2.12 8.08
N GLU A 100 -13.29 -1.91 6.80
CA GLU A 100 -12.07 -2.40 6.20
C GLU A 100 -10.81 -1.83 6.86
N ASN A 101 -10.77 -0.52 7.15
CA ASN A 101 -9.65 0.10 7.88
C ASN A 101 -9.53 -0.43 9.32
N PHE A 102 -10.65 -0.74 9.97
CA PHE A 102 -10.66 -1.30 11.32
C PHE A 102 -10.41 -2.81 11.36
N HIS A 103 -10.45 -3.48 10.21
CA HIS A 103 -10.13 -4.90 10.09
C HIS A 103 -8.61 -5.14 10.08
N ALA A 104 -7.95 -4.56 11.07
CA ALA A 104 -6.51 -4.51 11.25
C ALA A 104 -5.97 -5.73 12.03
N GLY A 105 -6.71 -6.84 12.06
CA GLY A 105 -6.09 -8.11 12.41
C GLY A 105 -4.99 -8.43 11.41
N MET A 106 -3.80 -8.81 11.88
CA MET A 106 -2.73 -9.18 10.97
C MET A 106 -2.90 -10.62 10.50
N ILE A 107 -2.66 -10.89 9.22
CA ILE A 107 -2.65 -12.23 8.62
C ILE A 107 -1.29 -12.49 7.97
N PRO A 108 -0.89 -13.77 7.76
CA PRO A 108 0.32 -14.07 7.01
C PRO A 108 0.35 -13.37 5.65
N ALA A 109 1.52 -12.87 5.24
CA ALA A 109 1.71 -12.25 3.93
C ALA A 109 1.54 -13.23 2.76
N ASN A 110 1.53 -14.53 3.06
CA ASN A 110 1.36 -15.62 2.09
C ASN A 110 0.20 -16.49 2.53
N GLY A 111 -0.81 -16.63 1.68
CA GLY A 111 -2.02 -17.36 2.06
C GLY A 111 -3.09 -17.34 0.98
N LYS A 112 -4.33 -17.55 1.42
CA LYS A 112 -5.50 -17.53 0.56
C LYS A 112 -6.68 -16.86 1.26
N LEU A 113 -7.55 -16.24 0.48
CA LEU A 113 -8.86 -15.74 0.88
C LEU A 113 -9.94 -16.45 0.08
N VAL A 114 -11.10 -16.68 0.70
CA VAL A 114 -12.32 -17.04 -0.03
C VAL A 114 -13.13 -15.76 -0.19
N LEU A 115 -13.34 -15.35 -1.44
CA LEU A 115 -14.13 -14.18 -1.80
C LEU A 115 -15.63 -14.53 -1.82
N PRO A 116 -16.53 -13.53 -1.80
CA PRO A 116 -17.96 -13.79 -1.71
C PRO A 116 -18.57 -14.59 -2.86
N ASP A 117 -17.95 -14.55 -4.04
CA ASP A 117 -18.33 -15.37 -5.21
C ASP A 117 -17.77 -16.80 -5.15
N SER A 118 -17.27 -17.23 -3.99
CA SER A 118 -16.55 -18.50 -3.77
C SER A 118 -15.20 -18.63 -4.48
N THR A 119 -14.71 -17.55 -5.13
CA THR A 119 -13.37 -17.56 -5.70
C THR A 119 -12.32 -17.66 -4.60
N THR A 120 -11.41 -18.62 -4.73
CA THR A 120 -10.23 -18.71 -3.85
C THR A 120 -9.12 -17.86 -4.42
N PHE A 121 -8.85 -16.73 -3.77
CA PHE A 121 -7.76 -15.83 -4.12
C PHE A 121 -6.50 -16.23 -3.35
N GLN A 122 -5.49 -16.74 -4.06
CA GLN A 122 -4.18 -17.06 -3.49
C GLN A 122 -3.24 -15.86 -3.65
N TYR A 123 -2.47 -15.55 -2.62
CA TYR A 123 -1.56 -14.41 -2.62
C TYR A 123 -0.22 -14.74 -1.97
N LYS A 124 0.83 -14.12 -2.51
CA LYS A 124 2.16 -13.98 -1.91
C LYS A 124 2.49 -12.50 -1.92
N LEU A 125 2.77 -11.93 -0.74
CA LEU A 125 3.03 -10.49 -0.59
C LEU A 125 4.41 -10.19 -0.02
N ALA A 126 5.08 -11.20 0.53
CA ALA A 126 6.46 -11.14 0.99
C ALA A 126 7.09 -12.54 0.96
N ASP A 127 8.41 -12.62 0.86
CA ASP A 127 9.11 -13.91 0.91
C ASP A 127 9.28 -14.41 2.35
N HIS A 128 9.47 -13.48 3.30
CA HIS A 128 9.77 -13.85 4.69
C HIS A 128 8.59 -14.52 5.41
N PRO A 129 8.76 -15.69 6.07
CA PRO A 129 7.66 -16.45 6.65
C PRO A 129 6.98 -15.78 7.86
N LYS A 130 7.67 -14.84 8.53
CA LYS A 130 7.09 -14.00 9.59
C LYS A 130 6.45 -12.70 9.08
N ALA A 131 6.42 -12.46 7.77
CA ALA A 131 5.75 -11.29 7.23
C ALA A 131 4.24 -11.39 7.46
N LEU A 132 3.67 -10.32 7.98
CA LEU A 132 2.25 -10.19 8.25
C LEU A 132 1.72 -8.92 7.60
N VAL A 133 0.47 -8.96 7.13
CA VAL A 133 -0.19 -7.86 6.43
C VAL A 133 -1.56 -7.56 7.03
N HIS A 134 -2.09 -6.38 6.72
CA HIS A 134 -3.41 -5.94 7.16
C HIS A 134 -4.54 -6.75 6.50
N ALA A 135 -5.38 -7.42 7.30
CA ALA A 135 -6.43 -8.30 6.76
C ALA A 135 -7.45 -7.58 5.87
N GLY A 136 -8.01 -6.45 6.33
CA GLY A 136 -9.00 -5.67 5.58
C GLY A 136 -8.51 -5.29 4.18
N TRP A 137 -7.37 -4.58 4.09
CA TRP A 137 -6.78 -4.17 2.82
C TRP A 137 -6.30 -5.34 1.95
N THR A 138 -5.87 -6.46 2.55
CA THR A 138 -5.56 -7.67 1.77
C THR A 138 -6.82 -8.25 1.12
N TYR A 139 -7.96 -8.18 1.80
CA TYR A 139 -9.25 -8.53 1.20
C TYR A 139 -9.66 -7.54 0.11
N GLY A 140 -9.52 -6.23 0.34
CA GLY A 140 -9.80 -5.21 -0.68
C GLY A 140 -8.95 -5.38 -1.94
N MET A 141 -7.66 -5.65 -1.78
CA MET A 141 -6.77 -6.02 -2.88
C MET A 141 -7.29 -7.28 -3.60
N GLY A 142 -7.59 -8.35 -2.85
CA GLY A 142 -8.08 -9.61 -3.40
C GLY A 142 -9.38 -9.48 -4.19
N SER A 143 -10.29 -8.60 -3.77
CA SER A 143 -11.56 -8.37 -4.50
C SER A 143 -11.39 -7.66 -5.83
N MET A 144 -10.26 -6.98 -6.06
CA MET A 144 -9.95 -6.25 -7.30
C MET A 144 -8.88 -6.92 -8.14
N ALA A 145 -8.04 -7.78 -7.55
CA ALA A 145 -6.82 -8.30 -8.16
C ALA A 145 -7.04 -8.97 -9.52
N LYS A 146 -8.11 -9.75 -9.69
CA LYS A 146 -8.43 -10.40 -10.97
C LYS A 146 -8.69 -9.38 -12.07
N ASP A 147 -9.56 -8.40 -11.82
CA ASP A 147 -9.92 -7.37 -12.79
C ASP A 147 -8.69 -6.51 -13.16
N ILE A 148 -7.89 -6.12 -12.17
CA ILE A 148 -6.64 -5.38 -12.39
C ILE A 148 -5.68 -6.20 -13.27
N LEU A 149 -5.48 -7.49 -12.97
CA LEU A 149 -4.58 -8.36 -13.72
C LEU A 149 -5.06 -8.54 -15.17
N ASP A 150 -6.36 -8.75 -15.38
CA ASP A 150 -6.95 -8.88 -16.71
C ASP A 150 -6.72 -7.59 -17.53
N LYS A 151 -6.83 -6.41 -16.91
CA LYS A 151 -6.53 -5.12 -17.56
C LYS A 151 -5.04 -4.98 -17.86
N ILE A 152 -4.15 -5.29 -16.92
CA ILE A 152 -2.70 -5.25 -17.16
C ILE A 152 -2.34 -6.14 -18.36
N GLN A 153 -2.85 -7.37 -18.42
CA GLN A 153 -2.59 -8.30 -19.52
C GLN A 153 -3.12 -7.79 -20.86
N ASN A 154 -4.34 -7.25 -20.88
CA ASN A 154 -4.94 -6.69 -22.09
C ASN A 154 -4.11 -5.51 -22.63
N TYR A 155 -3.75 -4.55 -21.76
CA TYR A 155 -2.92 -3.41 -22.17
C TYR A 155 -1.50 -3.84 -22.55
N TYR A 156 -0.95 -4.84 -21.87
CA TYR A 156 0.35 -5.40 -22.23
C TYR A 156 0.36 -5.99 -23.66
N GLN A 157 -0.70 -6.70 -24.07
CA GLN A 157 -0.85 -7.21 -25.44
C GLN A 157 -0.93 -6.07 -26.47
N GLN A 158 -1.42 -4.90 -26.06
CA GLN A 158 -1.43 -3.68 -26.88
C GLN A 158 -0.08 -2.93 -26.88
N GLY A 159 0.97 -3.49 -26.29
CA GLY A 159 2.32 -2.91 -26.28
C GLY A 159 2.61 -1.99 -25.11
N TYR A 160 1.72 -1.87 -24.11
CA TYR A 160 2.02 -1.13 -22.89
C TYR A 160 3.04 -1.91 -22.06
N ARG A 161 4.01 -1.20 -21.49
CA ARG A 161 5.04 -1.77 -20.60
C ARG A 161 5.20 -1.01 -19.31
N ASP A 162 4.71 0.22 -19.26
CA ASP A 162 4.88 1.15 -18.15
C ASP A 162 3.56 1.32 -17.40
N PHE A 163 3.58 0.98 -16.12
CA PHE A 163 2.41 1.06 -15.26
C PHE A 163 2.78 1.79 -13.97
N TYR A 164 2.08 2.88 -13.70
CA TYR A 164 2.08 3.48 -12.38
C TYR A 164 1.00 2.83 -11.51
N LEU A 165 1.35 2.58 -10.27
CA LEU A 165 0.40 2.22 -9.24
C LEU A 165 0.26 3.41 -8.29
N VAL A 166 -0.95 3.88 -8.07
CA VAL A 166 -1.20 5.01 -7.17
C VAL A 166 -2.37 4.74 -6.25
N GLY A 167 -2.30 5.24 -5.04
CA GLY A 167 -3.41 5.24 -4.10
C GLY A 167 -3.27 6.35 -3.08
N PHE A 168 -4.40 6.72 -2.48
CA PHE A 168 -4.47 7.72 -1.42
C PHE A 168 -5.16 7.13 -0.18
N SER A 169 -4.63 7.41 1.02
CA SER A 169 -5.20 6.95 2.29
C SER A 169 -5.32 5.41 2.35
N GLN A 170 -6.50 4.85 2.60
CA GLN A 170 -6.75 3.41 2.47
C GLN A 170 -6.24 2.83 1.14
N GLY A 171 -6.47 3.54 0.02
CA GLY A 171 -6.05 3.10 -1.29
C GLY A 171 -4.53 3.00 -1.42
N ALA A 172 -3.79 3.82 -0.67
CA ALA A 172 -2.34 3.73 -0.61
C ALA A 172 -1.87 2.48 0.16
N GLY A 173 -2.56 2.11 1.23
CA GLY A 173 -2.29 0.83 1.93
C GLY A 173 -2.54 -0.37 1.01
N ILE A 174 -3.65 -0.35 0.26
CA ILE A 174 -3.99 -1.40 -0.71
C ILE A 174 -3.00 -1.42 -1.88
N VAL A 175 -2.56 -0.26 -2.39
CA VAL A 175 -1.65 -0.22 -3.54
C VAL A 175 -0.27 -0.79 -3.21
N GLN A 176 0.24 -0.61 -1.98
CA GLN A 176 1.48 -1.24 -1.55
C GLN A 176 1.35 -2.78 -1.50
N LEU A 177 0.19 -3.30 -1.04
CA LEU A 177 -0.08 -4.74 -1.09
C LEU A 177 -0.22 -5.24 -2.54
N LEU A 178 -0.90 -4.48 -3.40
CA LEU A 178 -1.04 -4.82 -4.82
C LEU A 178 0.31 -4.87 -5.54
N ASP A 179 1.19 -3.91 -5.28
CA ASP A 179 2.54 -3.87 -5.82
C ASP A 179 3.35 -5.11 -5.42
N SER A 180 3.35 -5.46 -4.14
CA SER A 180 3.89 -6.74 -3.63
C SER A 180 3.28 -7.95 -4.35
N TYR A 181 1.96 -8.00 -4.49
CA TYR A 181 1.27 -9.11 -5.14
C TYR A 181 1.71 -9.28 -6.59
N LEU A 182 1.75 -8.17 -7.34
CA LEU A 182 2.18 -8.15 -8.74
C LEU A 182 3.65 -8.57 -8.86
N HIS A 183 4.53 -8.12 -7.97
CA HIS A 183 5.94 -8.52 -7.95
C HIS A 183 6.13 -10.04 -7.79
N TYR A 184 5.36 -10.67 -6.90
CA TYR A 184 5.49 -12.09 -6.58
C TYR A 184 4.70 -13.03 -7.49
N LEU A 185 3.92 -12.50 -8.43
CA LEU A 185 3.22 -13.31 -9.41
C LEU A 185 4.21 -14.00 -10.38
N PRO A 186 3.93 -15.23 -10.83
CA PRO A 186 4.75 -15.91 -11.81
C PRO A 186 4.65 -15.23 -13.20
N GLU A 187 5.67 -15.45 -14.03
CA GLU A 187 5.81 -14.81 -15.35
C GLU A 187 4.63 -15.10 -16.31
N ASN A 188 3.97 -16.25 -16.15
CA ASN A 188 2.77 -16.59 -16.94
C ASN A 188 1.52 -15.79 -16.52
N LYS A 189 1.58 -15.07 -15.40
CA LYS A 189 0.52 -14.17 -14.91
C LYS A 189 0.89 -12.72 -15.13
N ILE A 190 2.15 -12.35 -14.86
CA ILE A 190 2.64 -10.99 -15.07
C ILE A 190 3.93 -11.02 -15.92
N PRO A 191 3.98 -10.30 -17.05
CA PRO A 191 5.18 -10.27 -17.90
C PRO A 191 6.38 -9.65 -17.18
N LYS A 192 7.58 -10.23 -17.34
CA LYS A 192 8.81 -9.77 -16.67
C LYS A 192 9.33 -8.41 -17.12
N ASP A 193 8.96 -7.98 -18.32
CA ASP A 193 9.38 -6.70 -18.91
C ASP A 193 8.38 -5.56 -18.61
N ILE A 194 7.40 -5.79 -17.74
CA ILE A 194 6.58 -4.71 -17.18
C ILE A 194 7.42 -3.87 -16.20
N ARG A 195 7.22 -2.56 -16.22
CA ARG A 195 7.76 -1.63 -15.22
C ARG A 195 6.63 -1.13 -14.35
N LEU A 196 6.72 -1.44 -13.06
CA LEU A 196 5.81 -0.97 -12.03
C LEU A 196 6.51 0.14 -11.24
N LYS A 197 5.85 1.28 -11.08
CA LYS A 197 6.32 2.36 -10.20
C LYS A 197 5.19 2.87 -9.33
N THR A 198 5.40 2.85 -8.02
CA THR A 198 4.33 3.03 -7.04
C THR A 198 4.44 4.38 -6.33
N TYR A 199 3.32 5.10 -6.22
CA TYR A 199 3.19 6.32 -5.43
C TYR A 199 2.04 6.17 -4.43
N ALA A 200 2.39 6.02 -3.16
CA ALA A 200 1.45 5.77 -2.07
C ALA A 200 1.30 7.03 -1.20
N PHE A 201 0.18 7.75 -1.35
CA PHE A 201 -0.08 9.02 -0.67
C PHE A 201 -0.85 8.84 0.64
N ALA A 202 -0.43 9.55 1.69
CA ALA A 202 -1.04 9.44 3.01
C ALA A 202 -1.12 7.98 3.50
N CYS A 203 -0.10 7.18 3.16
CA CYS A 203 -0.19 5.73 3.29
C CYS A 203 -0.14 5.30 4.76
N PRO A 204 -1.17 4.60 5.27
CA PRO A 204 -1.12 3.97 6.58
C PRO A 204 -0.14 2.78 6.57
N LYS A 205 0.04 2.10 7.71
CA LYS A 205 1.00 1.00 7.87
C LYS A 205 0.42 -0.32 7.34
N PRO A 206 0.90 -0.86 6.20
CA PRO A 206 0.25 -2.00 5.51
C PRO A 206 0.49 -3.36 6.18
N GLY A 207 1.55 -3.51 6.99
CA GLY A 207 1.97 -4.81 7.52
C GLY A 207 2.99 -4.66 8.63
N ASN A 208 3.66 -5.76 8.98
CA ASN A 208 4.67 -5.74 10.04
C ASN A 208 6.06 -5.35 9.55
N SER A 209 7.02 -5.29 10.48
CA SER A 209 8.41 -5.01 10.18
C SER A 209 9.00 -5.93 9.10
N PHE A 210 8.68 -7.22 9.11
CA PHE A 210 9.13 -8.16 8.06
C PHE A 210 8.53 -7.88 6.69
N PHE A 211 7.22 -7.57 6.61
CA PHE A 211 6.61 -7.13 5.36
C PHE A 211 7.25 -5.82 4.87
N SER A 212 7.45 -4.85 5.75
CA SER A 212 8.06 -3.57 5.40
C SER A 212 9.48 -3.71 4.84
N LEU A 213 10.29 -4.62 5.41
CA LEU A 213 11.66 -4.87 4.93
C LEU A 213 11.65 -5.56 3.56
N ASP A 214 10.76 -6.54 3.37
CA ASP A 214 10.58 -7.22 2.09
C ASP A 214 10.09 -6.26 1.00
N TYR A 215 9.10 -5.42 1.32
CA TYR A 215 8.59 -4.38 0.42
C TYR A 215 9.70 -3.40 0.00
N GLY A 216 10.54 -2.98 0.95
CA GLY A 216 11.72 -2.16 0.64
C GLY A 216 12.76 -2.89 -0.22
N LEU A 217 12.91 -4.20 -0.05
CA LEU A 217 13.83 -5.02 -0.84
C LEU A 217 13.37 -5.13 -2.31
N ILE A 218 12.09 -5.39 -2.56
CA ILE A 218 11.56 -5.55 -3.93
C ILE A 218 11.48 -4.22 -4.68
N ASN A 219 11.32 -3.10 -3.95
CA ASN A 219 11.24 -1.74 -4.52
C ASN A 219 12.53 -0.93 -4.41
N ARG A 220 13.63 -1.55 -3.97
CA ARG A 220 14.94 -0.90 -3.89
C ARG A 220 15.36 -0.31 -5.24
N GLY A 221 16.09 0.80 -5.18
CA GLY A 221 16.51 1.50 -6.40
C GLY A 221 15.48 2.52 -6.92
N GLY A 222 14.45 2.85 -6.14
CA GLY A 222 13.57 3.98 -6.42
C GLY A 222 12.36 3.65 -7.29
N TRP A 223 11.75 2.48 -7.07
CA TRP A 223 10.52 2.07 -7.74
C TRP A 223 9.25 2.36 -6.94
N GLU A 224 9.38 2.70 -5.66
CA GLU A 224 8.24 3.11 -4.84
C GLU A 224 8.56 4.34 -3.99
N PHE A 225 7.54 5.18 -3.80
CA PHE A 225 7.56 6.33 -2.93
C PHE A 225 6.29 6.39 -2.08
N ARG A 226 6.50 6.53 -0.78
CA ARG A 226 5.47 6.80 0.23
C ARG A 226 5.48 8.29 0.57
N ILE A 227 4.43 9.00 0.19
CA ILE A 227 4.33 10.45 0.34
C ILE A 227 3.50 10.76 1.57
N ILE A 228 4.09 11.51 2.51
CA ILE A 228 3.46 11.83 3.80
C ILE A 228 3.51 13.31 4.10
N ASN A 229 2.40 13.85 4.59
CA ASN A 229 2.37 15.13 5.28
C ASN A 229 2.69 14.90 6.76
N MET A 230 3.61 15.67 7.34
CA MET A 230 4.11 15.46 8.70
C MET A 230 3.02 15.51 9.79
N GLU A 231 1.97 16.30 9.58
CA GLU A 231 0.84 16.46 10.51
C GLU A 231 -0.41 15.63 10.12
N ASP A 232 -0.29 14.74 9.12
CA ASP A 232 -1.36 13.80 8.78
C ASP A 232 -1.30 12.58 9.69
N TRP A 233 -2.38 12.31 10.42
CA TRP A 233 -2.47 11.20 11.38
C TRP A 233 -2.60 9.82 10.70
N VAL A 234 -3.10 9.74 9.46
CA VAL A 234 -3.37 8.45 8.79
C VAL A 234 -2.09 7.62 8.59
N PRO A 235 -0.96 8.20 8.15
CA PRO A 235 0.36 7.57 8.19
C PRO A 235 0.77 6.88 9.50
N HIS A 236 0.17 7.25 10.64
CA HIS A 236 0.50 6.72 11.96
C HIS A 236 -0.34 5.51 12.39
N VAL A 237 -1.38 5.15 11.63
CA VAL A 237 -2.27 4.02 11.94
C VAL A 237 -2.05 2.83 10.99
N PRO A 238 -2.39 1.59 11.40
CA PRO A 238 -2.85 1.20 12.74
C PRO A 238 -1.78 1.43 13.83
N PHE A 239 -2.21 1.41 15.09
CA PHE A 239 -1.27 1.42 16.21
C PHE A 239 -0.34 0.21 16.15
N SER A 240 0.84 0.31 16.78
CA SER A 240 1.81 -0.78 16.82
C SER A 240 2.14 -1.17 18.24
N VAL A 241 2.13 -2.48 18.52
CA VAL A 241 2.57 -3.07 19.78
C VAL A 241 3.51 -4.22 19.46
N GLN A 242 4.81 -3.91 19.41
CA GLN A 242 5.85 -4.89 19.13
C GLN A 242 6.16 -5.75 20.36
N LYS A 243 6.23 -7.08 20.15
CA LYS A 243 6.64 -8.08 21.13
C LYS A 243 8.00 -8.65 20.76
N VAL A 244 8.64 -9.33 21.72
CA VAL A 244 9.92 -10.03 21.49
C VAL A 244 9.81 -11.09 20.37
N MET A 245 8.64 -11.73 20.21
CA MET A 245 8.40 -12.74 19.17
C MET A 245 8.25 -12.14 17.76
N ASP A 246 8.00 -10.84 17.66
CA ASP A 246 7.90 -10.11 16.38
C ASP A 246 9.29 -9.73 15.84
N MET A 247 10.37 -10.01 16.59
CA MET A 247 11.75 -9.82 16.16
C MET A 247 12.30 -11.06 15.43
N PRO A 248 13.42 -10.92 14.68
CA PRO A 248 14.20 -12.07 14.18
C PRO A 248 14.55 -13.03 15.32
N GLU A 249 14.59 -14.33 15.07
CA GLU A 249 14.81 -15.33 16.13
C GLU A 249 16.15 -15.14 16.87
N ASN A 250 17.16 -14.70 16.13
CA ASN A 250 18.47 -14.34 16.65
C ASN A 250 18.46 -12.91 17.20
N ASN A 251 17.87 -12.73 18.38
CA ASN A 251 17.87 -11.44 19.08
C ASN A 251 18.23 -11.59 20.58
N PRO A 252 18.81 -10.56 21.22
CA PRO A 252 19.24 -10.64 22.61
C PRO A 252 18.08 -10.74 23.62
N PHE A 253 16.85 -10.40 23.22
CA PHE A 253 15.68 -10.37 24.10
C PHE A 253 15.06 -11.74 24.32
N VAL A 254 15.13 -12.66 23.35
CA VAL A 254 14.71 -14.07 23.53
C VAL A 254 15.53 -14.76 24.63
N GLY A 255 16.83 -14.45 24.67
CA GLY A 255 17.78 -15.00 25.64
C GLY A 255 17.86 -14.26 26.98
N ILE A 256 17.13 -13.17 27.19
CA ILE A 256 17.39 -12.24 28.31
C ILE A 256 17.24 -12.88 29.69
N LYS A 257 16.36 -13.89 29.81
CA LYS A 257 16.22 -14.68 31.05
C LYS A 257 17.48 -15.47 31.39
N LYS A 258 18.28 -15.88 30.40
CA LYS A 258 19.58 -16.53 30.61
C LYS A 258 20.61 -15.50 31.11
N ALA A 259 20.60 -14.29 30.56
CA ALA A 259 21.47 -13.19 31.02
C ALA A 259 21.23 -12.85 32.51
N PHE A 260 19.99 -12.92 33.00
CA PHE A 260 19.72 -12.71 34.43
C PHE A 260 20.34 -13.76 35.37
N LYS A 261 20.79 -14.91 34.85
CA LYS A 261 21.45 -15.95 35.66
C LYS A 261 22.86 -15.57 36.12
N SER A 262 23.51 -14.58 35.50
CA SER A 262 24.82 -14.10 35.96
C SER A 262 24.71 -13.07 37.09
N LEU A 263 23.51 -12.55 37.37
CA LEU A 263 23.28 -11.52 38.38
C LEU A 263 23.17 -12.10 39.80
N LYS A 264 23.50 -11.27 40.80
CA LYS A 264 23.28 -11.57 42.23
C LYS A 264 21.79 -11.89 42.49
N PRO A 265 21.44 -12.74 43.48
CA PRO A 265 20.07 -13.21 43.69
C PRO A 265 19.00 -12.11 43.80
N LEU A 266 19.28 -11.04 44.56
CA LEU A 266 18.35 -9.93 44.73
C LEU A 266 18.15 -9.13 43.43
N GLN A 267 19.23 -8.82 42.71
CA GLN A 267 19.19 -8.13 41.42
C GLN A 267 18.43 -8.95 40.37
N ARG A 268 18.69 -10.26 40.32
CA ARG A 268 17.98 -11.20 39.45
C ARG A 268 16.47 -11.18 39.73
N MET A 269 16.07 -11.24 40.99
CA MET A 269 14.66 -11.24 41.37
C MET A 269 13.96 -9.96 40.91
N VAL A 270 14.55 -8.80 41.20
CA VAL A 270 13.99 -7.48 40.83
C VAL A 270 13.87 -7.35 39.30
N LEU A 271 14.96 -7.58 38.56
CA LEU A 271 14.95 -7.41 37.10
C LEU A 271 14.06 -8.42 36.39
N LYS A 272 14.02 -9.68 36.85
CA LYS A 272 13.08 -10.68 36.33
C LYS A 272 11.63 -10.27 36.58
N GLY A 273 11.32 -9.70 37.75
CA GLY A 273 10.00 -9.19 38.08
C GLY A 273 9.56 -8.07 37.14
N ILE A 274 10.42 -7.06 36.95
CA ILE A 274 10.19 -5.94 36.03
C ILE A 274 9.99 -6.45 34.60
N TYR A 275 10.91 -7.28 34.10
CA TYR A 275 10.84 -7.86 32.75
C TYR A 275 9.54 -8.62 32.53
N ASN A 276 9.17 -9.53 33.43
CA ASN A 276 7.94 -10.32 33.30
C ASN A 276 6.69 -9.43 33.32
N LYS A 277 6.68 -8.37 34.14
CA LYS A 277 5.56 -7.41 34.20
C LYS A 277 5.42 -6.65 32.88
N LEU A 278 6.51 -6.12 32.34
CA LEU A 278 6.52 -5.41 31.05
C LEU A 278 6.11 -6.34 29.90
N ASN A 279 6.74 -7.51 29.80
CA ASN A 279 6.43 -8.50 28.76
C ASN A 279 4.95 -8.92 28.83
N ARG A 280 4.38 -9.12 30.02
CA ARG A 280 2.96 -9.46 30.17
C ARG A 280 2.04 -8.34 29.67
N LYS A 281 2.34 -7.08 30.02
CA LYS A 281 1.54 -5.92 29.58
C LYS A 281 1.57 -5.75 28.06
N VAL A 282 2.74 -5.86 27.46
CA VAL A 282 2.92 -5.78 26.00
C VAL A 282 2.17 -6.91 25.28
N ASN A 283 2.29 -8.16 25.75
CA ASN A 283 1.51 -9.28 25.20
C ASN A 283 -0.01 -9.08 25.34
N ALA A 284 -0.47 -8.61 26.51
CA ALA A 284 -1.89 -8.35 26.74
C ALA A 284 -2.44 -7.26 25.81
N ALA A 285 -1.68 -6.17 25.61
CA ALA A 285 -2.07 -5.10 24.70
C ALA A 285 -2.16 -5.59 23.24
N SER A 286 -1.12 -6.28 22.75
CA SER A 286 -1.12 -6.86 21.39
C SER A 286 -2.31 -7.82 21.19
N ASN A 287 -2.54 -8.74 22.12
CA ASN A 287 -3.65 -9.68 22.05
C ASN A 287 -5.02 -8.98 22.07
N GLN A 288 -5.17 -7.90 22.84
CA GLN A 288 -6.40 -7.12 22.88
C GLN A 288 -6.67 -6.44 21.54
N PHE A 289 -5.65 -5.85 20.91
CA PHE A 289 -5.79 -5.30 19.56
C PHE A 289 -6.16 -6.37 18.54
N THR A 290 -5.46 -7.52 18.51
CA THR A 290 -5.80 -8.64 17.63
C THR A 290 -7.24 -9.13 17.85
N LYS A 291 -7.69 -9.24 19.10
CA LYS A 291 -9.06 -9.66 19.43
C LYS A 291 -10.09 -8.68 18.90
N VAL A 292 -9.88 -7.37 19.10
CA VAL A 292 -10.85 -6.35 18.69
C VAL A 292 -10.81 -6.13 17.17
N MET A 293 -9.66 -5.75 16.63
CA MET A 293 -9.50 -5.35 15.23
C MET A 293 -9.40 -6.55 14.27
N GLY A 294 -9.04 -7.72 14.76
CA GLY A 294 -9.11 -8.98 13.99
C GLY A 294 -10.43 -9.70 14.23
N THR A 295 -10.58 -10.33 15.39
CA THR A 295 -11.69 -11.26 15.64
C THR A 295 -13.07 -10.59 15.70
N LEU A 296 -13.23 -9.49 16.45
CA LEU A 296 -14.54 -8.84 16.60
C LEU A 296 -14.97 -8.14 15.30
N VAL A 297 -14.11 -7.29 14.73
CA VAL A 297 -14.39 -6.63 13.44
C VAL A 297 -14.60 -7.66 12.33
N GLY A 298 -13.76 -8.69 12.25
CA GLY A 298 -13.92 -9.78 11.28
C GLY A 298 -15.26 -10.52 11.45
N LYS A 299 -15.76 -10.70 12.68
CA LYS A 299 -17.09 -11.27 12.93
C LYS A 299 -18.21 -10.32 12.45
N PHE A 300 -18.07 -9.00 12.63
CA PHE A 300 -19.03 -8.03 12.11
C PHE A 300 -19.07 -8.04 10.59
N ILE A 301 -17.91 -8.10 9.94
CA ILE A 301 -17.80 -8.21 8.48
C ILE A 301 -18.41 -9.53 8.01
N GLY A 302 -18.05 -10.67 8.63
CA GLY A 302 -18.59 -11.98 8.27
C GLY A 302 -20.12 -12.10 8.42
N LYS A 303 -20.76 -11.29 9.29
CA LYS A 303 -22.23 -11.22 9.33
C LYS A 303 -22.83 -10.52 8.10
N ARG A 304 -22.12 -9.56 7.52
CA ARG A 304 -22.54 -8.79 6.34
C ARG A 304 -22.12 -9.47 5.03
N TYR A 305 -21.03 -10.24 5.09
CA TYR A 305 -20.43 -10.98 3.99
C TYR A 305 -20.13 -12.43 4.45
N PRO A 306 -21.15 -13.30 4.54
CA PRO A 306 -21.04 -14.66 5.12
C PRO A 306 -20.01 -15.56 4.41
N ASP A 307 -19.80 -15.31 3.13
CA ASP A 307 -18.90 -16.07 2.28
C ASP A 307 -17.43 -15.64 2.41
N LEU A 308 -17.17 -14.49 3.04
CA LEU A 308 -15.81 -14.05 3.33
C LEU A 308 -15.23 -14.86 4.49
N LYS A 309 -14.22 -15.68 4.18
CA LYS A 309 -13.49 -16.47 5.17
C LYS A 309 -12.02 -16.04 5.22
N ILE A 310 -11.60 -15.65 6.42
CA ILE A 310 -10.20 -15.42 6.79
C ILE A 310 -9.81 -16.53 7.74
N GLU A 311 -8.72 -17.25 7.43
CA GLU A 311 -8.33 -18.46 8.15
C GLU A 311 -8.07 -18.21 9.64
N ALA A 312 -7.03 -17.42 9.94
CA ALA A 312 -6.65 -17.08 11.30
C ALA A 312 -5.84 -15.77 11.32
N TYR A 313 -6.10 -14.97 12.35
CA TYR A 313 -5.25 -13.81 12.64
C TYR A 313 -3.99 -14.25 13.37
N ALA A 314 -2.86 -13.70 12.96
CA ALA A 314 -1.62 -13.85 13.69
C ALA A 314 -1.74 -13.20 15.07
N ALA A 315 -1.14 -13.83 16.07
CA ALA A 315 -1.01 -13.24 17.39
C ALA A 315 0.09 -12.17 17.37
N SER A 316 -0.13 -11.06 16.67
CA SER A 316 0.76 -9.90 16.59
C SER A 316 -0.04 -8.65 16.25
N PHE A 317 0.54 -7.49 16.57
CA PHE A 317 0.03 -6.17 16.18
C PHE A 317 1.21 -5.21 15.95
N ASP A 318 2.33 -5.71 15.42
CA ASP A 318 3.56 -4.97 15.13
C ASP A 318 3.44 -4.24 13.78
N TYR A 319 2.54 -3.25 13.66
CA TYR A 319 2.41 -2.50 12.41
C TYR A 319 3.61 -1.58 12.14
N CYS A 320 4.12 -1.60 10.91
CA CYS A 320 5.25 -0.82 10.42
C CYS A 320 4.90 -0.14 9.09
N ALA A 321 5.39 1.08 8.89
CA ALA A 321 5.23 1.76 7.60
C ALA A 321 6.20 1.14 6.58
N ALA A 322 5.75 0.95 5.35
CA ALA A 322 6.56 0.41 4.26
C ALA A 322 6.85 1.48 3.19
N GLY A 323 7.97 1.36 2.50
CA GLY A 323 8.30 2.20 1.35
C GLY A 323 9.24 3.39 1.63
N THR A 324 9.69 4.04 0.56
CA THR A 324 10.64 5.17 0.62
C THR A 324 9.90 6.46 0.93
N SER A 325 10.16 7.06 2.09
CA SER A 325 9.41 8.25 2.52
C SER A 325 9.83 9.52 1.77
N VAL A 326 8.85 10.22 1.22
CA VAL A 326 8.94 11.62 0.76
C VAL A 326 8.07 12.45 1.68
N ILE A 327 8.69 13.38 2.40
CA ILE A 327 8.04 14.13 3.48
C ILE A 327 7.68 15.52 2.98
N LEU A 328 6.39 15.86 3.12
CA LEU A 328 5.84 17.18 2.85
C LEU A 328 5.71 17.97 4.15
N THR A 329 5.95 19.27 4.07
CA THR A 329 5.68 20.23 5.14
C THR A 329 4.17 20.32 5.40
N SER A 330 3.83 20.90 6.54
CA SER A 330 2.44 21.12 6.94
C SER A 330 2.04 22.58 6.77
N ALA A 331 0.75 22.87 6.86
CA ALA A 331 0.20 24.21 6.83
C ALA A 331 -0.43 24.52 8.20
N GLU A 332 -0.70 25.77 8.51
CA GLU A 332 -1.53 26.08 9.67
C GLU A 332 -2.98 25.66 9.42
N VAL A 333 -3.62 25.09 10.44
CA VAL A 333 -5.03 24.69 10.39
C VAL A 333 -5.89 25.92 10.68
N PRO A 334 -6.80 26.33 9.78
CA PRO A 334 -7.67 27.47 10.03
C PRO A 334 -8.59 27.25 11.23
N ASP A 335 -8.67 28.23 12.13
CA ASP A 335 -9.50 28.15 13.34
C ASP A 335 -10.99 27.99 13.04
N SER A 336 -11.44 28.53 11.90
CA SER A 336 -12.82 28.51 11.42
C SER A 336 -13.33 27.14 10.99
N LEU A 337 -12.46 26.13 10.85
CA LEU A 337 -12.89 24.78 10.50
C LEU A 337 -13.63 24.10 11.66
N SER A 338 -14.65 23.31 11.33
CA SER A 338 -15.29 22.43 12.32
C SER A 338 -14.30 21.37 12.82
N ALA A 339 -14.55 20.80 14.02
CA ALA A 339 -13.68 19.77 14.59
C ALA A 339 -13.43 18.59 13.64
N THR A 340 -14.48 18.08 12.97
CA THR A 340 -14.36 17.01 11.98
C THR A 340 -13.47 17.41 10.80
N ARG A 341 -13.59 18.64 10.30
CA ARG A 341 -12.75 19.12 9.20
C ARG A 341 -11.30 19.33 9.62
N LYS A 342 -11.06 19.78 10.86
CA LYS A 342 -9.71 19.91 11.42
C LYS A 342 -9.00 18.55 11.46
N ILE A 343 -9.69 17.48 11.86
CA ILE A 343 -9.13 16.11 11.88
C ILE A 343 -8.59 15.67 10.51
N PHE A 344 -9.28 16.02 9.44
CA PHE A 344 -8.91 15.61 8.08
C PHE A 344 -8.16 16.68 7.29
N PHE A 345 -7.89 17.85 7.87
CA PHE A 345 -7.31 18.97 7.13
C PHE A 345 -5.99 18.58 6.45
N HIS A 346 -5.02 18.05 7.21
CA HIS A 346 -3.76 17.58 6.63
C HIS A 346 -3.88 16.33 5.77
N HIS A 347 -4.97 15.58 5.93
CA HIS A 347 -5.20 14.32 5.25
C HIS A 347 -5.83 14.47 3.87
N MET A 348 -6.46 15.59 3.52
CA MET A 348 -7.20 15.67 2.25
C MET A 348 -6.26 15.82 1.03
N PRO A 349 -6.60 15.24 -0.15
CA PRO A 349 -5.74 15.28 -1.34
C PRO A 349 -5.40 16.71 -1.81
N ASN A 350 -6.34 17.64 -1.68
CA ASN A 350 -6.12 19.06 -2.00
C ASN A 350 -4.98 19.67 -1.15
N MET A 351 -4.87 19.28 0.12
CA MET A 351 -3.81 19.75 1.01
C MET A 351 -2.49 19.12 0.63
N TYR A 352 -2.45 17.84 0.29
CA TYR A 352 -1.25 17.22 -0.28
C TYR A 352 -0.82 17.93 -1.57
N LEU A 353 -1.72 18.20 -2.52
CA LEU A 353 -1.41 18.93 -3.76
C LEU A 353 -0.83 20.31 -3.46
N LYS A 354 -1.43 21.07 -2.52
CA LYS A 354 -0.90 22.38 -2.09
C LYS A 354 0.48 22.28 -1.48
N ARG A 355 0.75 21.26 -0.66
CA ARG A 355 2.08 21.05 -0.03
C ARG A 355 3.12 20.64 -1.06
N VAL A 356 2.76 19.77 -2.02
CA VAL A 356 3.64 19.44 -3.15
C VAL A 356 4.05 20.70 -3.92
N LYS A 357 3.09 21.56 -4.31
CA LYS A 357 3.43 22.81 -5.02
C LYS A 357 4.34 23.72 -4.20
N HIS A 358 4.04 23.86 -2.91
CA HIS A 358 4.80 24.70 -2.00
C HIS A 358 6.24 24.20 -1.81
N ASP A 359 6.42 22.93 -1.45
CA ASP A 359 7.71 22.37 -1.05
C ASP A 359 8.67 22.22 -2.23
N PHE A 360 8.13 21.93 -3.41
CA PHE A 360 8.90 21.74 -4.63
C PHE A 360 8.87 22.93 -5.59
N LYS A 361 8.24 24.05 -5.20
CA LYS A 361 8.19 25.30 -5.99
C LYS A 361 7.68 25.06 -7.43
N LEU A 362 6.52 24.42 -7.55
CA LEU A 362 5.89 24.17 -8.86
C LEU A 362 5.02 25.37 -9.26
N ASP A 363 5.33 25.97 -10.42
CA ASP A 363 4.78 27.27 -10.86
C ASP A 363 3.58 27.21 -11.83
N TYR A 364 2.94 26.04 -12.03
CA TYR A 364 1.87 25.86 -13.03
C TYR A 364 0.48 25.64 -12.44
#